data_AF-A0A2E1VT54-F1
#
_entry.id   AF-A0A2E1VT54-F1
#
_cell.length_a   1.000
_cell.length_b   1.000
_cell.length_c   1.000
_cell.angle_alpha   90.00
_cell.angle_beta   90.00
_cell.angle_gamma   90.00
#
_symmetry.space_group_name_H-M   'P 1'
#
loop_
_entity.id
_entity.type
_entity.pdbx_description
1 polymer ?
#
loop_
_entity_poly.entity_id
_entity_poly.type
_entity_poly.pdbx_seq_one_letter_code
_entity_poly.pdbx_strand_id
1 'polypeptide(L)'
;MKKFSQLSIGALALFGASSLMITDEADSYATLGFSLGTGQRDFRLNNNFADGAANNNTTADPNWPGYDGAELAIWKSAAEWGSDAFGDGSGDPTQNKIGNGGANFNPVWNGNAQGHGTGRNIISAINGSGGGAIAWMYGGSSGWTIEFLDDDFTFSDGPGSIGGSQMCIQAINTHEYGHALGLDHSNVRGATMWPSASYGSTGPRSINSDDQAGVQAIYGVMDANMPYIDDIQGSTAAGGTAIVIGGNYTADRCRIWFNSDVLNNQQSGGEPYKLGSLTSTNGGTQISFTVPTSGIETGGIHVKLDGGGESLSEGHPFELGSSPWNKLNLTGPTSANAGTTVNYSFTNATNNVPYKVFYSFSNAGTTVNGHEFDIGSPATEFAAGNTGAGGSGSASAFLPAGASGVTAYIEAVTILGGGAFEDSNMITLVVN
;
A
#
# COMPACT_ATOMS: atom_id res chain seq x y z
N MET A 1 -6.21 -41.27 -73.59
CA MET A 1 -7.51 -41.23 -72.90
C MET A 1 -7.29 -40.64 -71.50
N LYS A 2 -8.10 -39.63 -71.14
CA LYS A 2 -8.12 -38.82 -69.89
C LYS A 2 -6.90 -37.89 -69.69
N LYS A 3 -6.88 -36.68 -70.31
CA LYS A 3 -7.54 -35.39 -69.92
C LYS A 3 -6.77 -34.68 -68.80
N PHE A 4 -5.88 -33.74 -69.14
CA PHE A 4 -6.02 -32.26 -69.17
C PHE A 4 -5.24 -31.66 -67.98
N SER A 5 -4.05 -31.06 -68.20
CA SER A 5 -3.82 -29.62 -68.46
C SER A 5 -4.19 -28.76 -67.23
N GLN A 6 -3.35 -27.91 -66.66
CA GLN A 6 -2.75 -26.72 -67.26
C GLN A 6 -1.85 -26.01 -66.23
N LEU A 7 -0.84 -25.27 -66.74
CA LEU A 7 -0.39 -23.90 -66.36
C LEU A 7 -0.17 -23.55 -64.88
N SER A 8 0.81 -22.75 -64.46
CA SER A 8 1.94 -22.04 -65.07
C SER A 8 2.61 -21.24 -63.93
N ILE A 9 3.94 -21.07 -63.98
CA ILE A 9 4.71 -19.83 -63.74
C ILE A 9 4.13 -18.93 -62.62
N GLY A 10 4.71 -18.81 -61.43
CA GLY A 10 6.11 -18.46 -61.18
C GLY A 10 6.31 -16.94 -61.20
N ALA A 11 5.97 -16.23 -60.11
CA ALA A 11 6.47 -14.89 -59.84
C ALA A 11 6.43 -14.58 -58.32
N LEU A 12 7.61 -14.21 -57.81
CA LEU A 12 7.94 -13.76 -56.47
C LEU A 12 6.93 -12.74 -55.89
N ALA A 13 6.46 -13.01 -54.68
CA ALA A 13 6.05 -11.98 -53.73
C ALA A 13 6.88 -12.18 -52.45
N LEU A 14 7.74 -11.18 -52.18
CA LEU A 14 8.61 -11.06 -51.03
C LEU A 14 7.74 -10.89 -49.76
N PHE A 15 7.48 -11.98 -49.04
CA PHE A 15 6.90 -11.88 -47.69
C PHE A 15 8.03 -11.83 -46.68
N GLY A 16 8.06 -10.72 -45.95
CA GLY A 16 8.97 -10.50 -44.84
C GLY A 16 8.88 -11.65 -43.85
N ALA A 17 10.04 -12.03 -43.31
CA ALA A 17 10.11 -12.88 -42.15
C ALA A 17 9.44 -12.14 -40.99
N SER A 18 8.14 -12.37 -40.79
CA SER A 18 7.59 -12.34 -39.45
C SER A 18 8.35 -13.40 -38.68
N SER A 19 9.33 -12.97 -37.90
CA SER A 19 9.76 -13.71 -36.72
C SER A 19 8.50 -13.96 -35.91
N LEU A 20 7.92 -15.15 -36.09
CA LEU A 20 7.05 -15.75 -35.11
C LEU A 20 7.98 -16.00 -33.92
N MET A 21 8.12 -14.97 -33.08
CA MET A 21 8.65 -15.11 -31.73
C MET A 21 7.59 -15.93 -31.01
N ILE A 22 7.66 -17.25 -31.16
CA ILE A 22 7.14 -18.13 -30.13
C ILE A 22 8.11 -17.89 -28.98
N THR A 23 7.75 -16.97 -28.08
CA THR A 23 8.24 -17.04 -26.72
C THR A 23 7.68 -18.34 -26.16
N ASP A 24 8.44 -19.42 -26.28
CA ASP A 24 8.38 -20.48 -25.28
C ASP A 24 8.87 -19.82 -23.99
N GLU A 25 7.99 -19.10 -23.29
CA GLU A 25 8.14 -19.04 -21.84
C GLU A 25 7.75 -20.44 -21.39
N ALA A 26 8.75 -21.23 -21.05
CA ALA A 26 8.50 -22.46 -20.34
C ALA A 26 7.89 -22.05 -18.99
N ASP A 27 6.56 -22.09 -18.87
CA ASP A 27 5.86 -21.84 -17.60
C ASP A 27 6.48 -22.73 -16.52
N SER A 28 7.25 -22.14 -15.59
CA SER A 28 7.91 -22.85 -14.50
C SER A 28 7.17 -22.75 -13.16
N TYR A 29 6.16 -21.89 -13.09
CA TYR A 29 5.21 -21.81 -12.00
C TYR A 29 4.23 -22.98 -12.05
N ALA A 30 3.67 -23.32 -10.89
CA ALA A 30 2.62 -24.33 -10.75
C ALA A 30 1.42 -23.72 -10.04
N THR A 31 0.23 -24.27 -10.29
CA THR A 31 -1.03 -23.76 -9.72
C THR A 31 -1.83 -24.88 -9.06
N LEU A 32 -2.49 -24.56 -7.95
CA LEU A 32 -3.41 -25.43 -7.21
C LEU A 32 -4.82 -25.50 -7.84
N GLY A 33 -5.09 -24.74 -8.91
CA GLY A 33 -6.32 -24.82 -9.69
C GLY A 33 -7.53 -24.09 -9.08
N PHE A 34 -7.32 -23.11 -8.20
CA PHE A 34 -8.35 -22.23 -7.68
C PHE A 34 -7.90 -20.76 -7.70
N SER A 35 -8.84 -19.85 -7.46
CA SER A 35 -8.60 -18.41 -7.41
C SER A 35 -9.51 -17.75 -6.37
N LEU A 36 -9.08 -16.63 -5.80
CA LEU A 36 -9.86 -15.85 -4.84
C LEU A 36 -10.71 -14.77 -5.51
N GLY A 37 -12.03 -14.83 -5.30
CA GLY A 37 -12.92 -13.70 -5.61
C GLY A 37 -12.66 -12.52 -4.67
N THR A 38 -13.09 -11.31 -5.03
CA THR A 38 -12.81 -10.08 -4.23
C THR A 38 -13.37 -10.11 -2.81
N GLY A 39 -14.35 -10.97 -2.50
CA GLY A 39 -14.86 -11.21 -1.15
C GLY A 39 -14.10 -12.27 -0.36
N GLN A 40 -12.93 -12.71 -0.84
CA GLN A 40 -12.07 -13.70 -0.19
C GLN A 40 -10.61 -13.22 -0.10
N ARG A 41 -10.35 -11.96 -0.47
CA ARG A 41 -9.01 -11.35 -0.50
C ARG A 41 -8.71 -10.54 0.77
N ASP A 42 -9.72 -10.34 1.60
CA ASP A 42 -9.54 -9.76 2.90
C ASP A 42 -8.83 -10.73 3.83
N PHE A 43 -7.96 -10.24 4.70
CA PHE A 43 -7.23 -11.09 5.64
C PHE A 43 -6.88 -10.36 6.93
N ARG A 44 -6.62 -11.14 7.98
CA ARG A 44 -6.28 -10.64 9.32
C ARG A 44 -5.19 -11.47 9.98
N LEU A 45 -4.54 -10.89 10.98
CA LEU A 45 -3.59 -11.58 11.84
C LEU A 45 -4.15 -11.76 13.24
N ASN A 46 -4.16 -12.97 13.78
CA ASN A 46 -4.16 -13.17 15.22
C ASN A 46 -2.71 -13.19 15.68
N ASN A 47 -2.20 -12.05 16.14
CA ASN A 47 -0.79 -11.95 16.53
C ASN A 47 -0.57 -12.64 17.89
N ASN A 48 -0.18 -13.91 17.83
CA ASN A 48 0.12 -14.75 18.99
C ASN A 48 1.50 -15.40 18.90
N PHE A 49 2.42 -14.84 18.12
CA PHE A 49 3.82 -15.24 18.12
C PHE A 49 4.43 -14.98 19.51
N ALA A 50 4.96 -16.02 20.14
CA ALA A 50 5.54 -15.96 21.48
C ALA A 50 6.99 -15.48 21.48
N ASP A 51 7.67 -15.53 20.33
CA ASP A 51 9.04 -15.11 20.19
C ASP A 51 9.20 -13.59 20.38
N GLY A 52 10.13 -13.21 21.25
CA GLY A 52 10.44 -11.79 21.48
C GLY A 52 10.96 -11.05 20.25
N ALA A 53 11.42 -11.78 19.21
CA ALA A 53 11.87 -11.18 17.95
C ALA A 53 10.77 -11.06 16.90
N ALA A 54 9.60 -11.67 17.11
CA ALA A 54 8.47 -11.59 16.19
C ALA A 54 7.74 -10.24 16.27
N ASN A 55 7.99 -9.44 17.31
CA ASN A 55 7.29 -8.17 17.58
C ASN A 55 8.27 -7.11 18.12
N ASN A 56 9.50 -7.08 17.63
CA ASN A 56 10.51 -6.13 18.12
C ASN A 56 10.76 -4.95 17.17
N ASN A 57 10.20 -4.99 15.96
CA ASN A 57 10.15 -3.85 15.08
C ASN A 57 9.03 -2.90 15.51
N THR A 58 9.36 -1.91 16.33
CA THR A 58 8.41 -0.87 16.74
C THR A 58 8.58 0.43 15.94
N THR A 59 9.15 0.33 14.73
CA THR A 59 9.38 1.50 13.87
C THR A 59 8.14 1.72 13.03
N ALA A 60 7.37 2.76 13.37
CA ALA A 60 6.23 3.17 12.56
C ALA A 60 6.70 3.70 11.20
N ASP A 61 5.91 3.42 10.17
CA ASP A 61 6.12 3.92 8.82
C ASP A 61 4.82 4.54 8.28
N PRO A 62 4.87 5.76 7.69
CA PRO A 62 3.66 6.41 7.15
C PRO A 62 2.96 5.60 6.06
N ASN A 63 3.69 4.76 5.31
CA ASN A 63 3.10 3.91 4.29
C ASN A 63 2.39 2.67 4.89
N TRP A 64 2.54 2.42 6.19
CA TRP A 64 1.94 1.26 6.89
C TRP A 64 1.34 1.68 8.23
N PRO A 65 0.34 2.56 8.21
CA PRO A 65 -0.09 3.25 9.41
C PRO A 65 -0.76 2.29 10.39
N GLY A 66 -0.52 2.53 11.69
CA GLY A 66 -1.19 1.83 12.78
C GLY A 66 -0.67 0.42 13.10
N TYR A 67 0.30 -0.11 12.34
CA TYR A 67 0.83 -1.46 12.54
C TYR A 67 2.36 -1.46 12.56
N ASP A 68 2.91 -2.26 13.45
CA ASP A 68 4.34 -2.55 13.58
C ASP A 68 4.53 -4.07 13.77
N GLY A 69 5.71 -4.54 14.14
CA GLY A 69 5.91 -5.93 14.53
C GLY A 69 5.55 -6.98 13.46
N ALA A 70 4.94 -8.08 13.90
CA ALA A 70 4.44 -9.14 13.04
C ALA A 70 3.29 -8.66 12.14
N GLU A 71 2.42 -7.78 12.62
CA GLU A 71 1.32 -7.21 11.83
C GLU A 71 1.85 -6.54 10.57
N LEU A 72 2.87 -5.69 10.71
CA LEU A 72 3.51 -5.01 9.59
C LEU A 72 4.18 -6.00 8.64
N ALA A 73 4.92 -6.99 9.16
CA ALA A 73 5.57 -8.01 8.34
C ALA A 73 4.56 -8.81 7.50
N ILE A 74 3.44 -9.21 8.11
CA ILE A 74 2.37 -9.96 7.46
C ILE A 74 1.64 -9.09 6.44
N TRP A 75 1.33 -7.83 6.76
CA TRP A 75 0.68 -6.93 5.81
C TRP A 75 1.53 -6.71 4.55
N LYS A 76 2.82 -6.41 4.72
CA LYS A 76 3.77 -6.25 3.60
C LYS A 76 3.84 -7.49 2.72
N SER A 77 3.92 -8.67 3.32
CA SER A 77 4.04 -9.93 2.56
C SER A 77 2.87 -10.21 1.62
N ALA A 78 1.64 -9.84 2.01
CA ALA A 78 0.48 -9.98 1.14
C ALA A 78 0.49 -8.90 0.04
N ALA A 79 0.88 -7.67 0.39
CA ALA A 79 0.93 -6.54 -0.52
C ALA A 79 1.85 -6.78 -1.73
N GLU A 80 2.93 -7.56 -1.57
CA GLU A 80 3.83 -8.01 -2.66
C GLU A 80 3.09 -8.55 -3.89
N TRP A 81 1.99 -9.26 -3.66
CA TRP A 81 1.21 -9.91 -4.70
C TRP A 81 0.21 -8.98 -5.39
N GLY A 82 0.06 -7.75 -4.90
CA GLY A 82 -0.86 -6.73 -5.41
C GLY A 82 -0.56 -6.32 -6.85
N SER A 83 -1.55 -5.72 -7.50
CA SER A 83 -1.45 -5.23 -8.88
C SER A 83 -0.29 -4.25 -9.08
N ASP A 84 -0.17 -3.25 -8.21
CA ASP A 84 0.94 -2.30 -8.12
C ASP A 84 1.42 -2.20 -6.65
N ALA A 85 2.25 -1.20 -6.33
CA ALA A 85 2.68 -0.93 -4.97
C ALA A 85 1.53 -0.57 -4.03
N PHE A 86 1.67 -0.94 -2.76
CA PHE A 86 0.85 -0.35 -1.70
C PHE A 86 1.34 1.07 -1.41
N GLY A 87 0.46 2.06 -1.55
CA GLY A 87 0.83 3.48 -1.44
C GLY A 87 1.98 3.85 -2.39
N ASP A 88 3.07 4.39 -1.84
CA ASP A 88 4.27 4.69 -2.65
C ASP A 88 5.25 3.50 -2.78
N GLY A 89 4.92 2.37 -2.14
CA GLY A 89 5.72 1.15 -2.10
C GLY A 89 6.89 1.19 -1.11
N SER A 90 7.04 2.25 -0.32
CA SER A 90 8.08 2.36 0.71
C SER A 90 7.66 1.65 2.02
N GLY A 91 8.52 1.71 3.03
CA GLY A 91 8.27 1.15 4.36
C GLY A 91 9.02 -0.14 4.71
N ASP A 92 10.00 -0.51 3.89
CA ASP A 92 11.02 -1.49 4.28
C ASP A 92 12.40 -1.06 3.75
N PRO A 93 13.41 -0.77 4.60
CA PRO A 93 14.74 -0.36 4.15
C PRO A 93 15.50 -1.44 3.35
N THR A 94 15.00 -2.68 3.31
CA THR A 94 15.58 -3.79 2.56
C THR A 94 14.88 -4.07 1.23
N GLN A 95 13.77 -3.38 0.95
CA GLN A 95 13.02 -3.50 -0.30
C GLN A 95 12.78 -2.12 -0.91
N ASN A 96 13.10 -1.96 -2.18
CA ASN A 96 12.94 -0.66 -2.83
C ASN A 96 11.48 -0.35 -3.20
N LYS A 97 10.62 -1.36 -3.27
CA LYS A 97 9.20 -1.26 -3.60
C LYS A 97 8.48 -2.52 -3.09
N ILE A 98 7.42 -2.37 -2.30
CA ILE A 98 6.54 -3.45 -1.83
C ILE A 98 5.28 -3.46 -2.68
N GLY A 99 5.02 -4.59 -3.34
CA GLY A 99 3.92 -4.77 -4.30
C GLY A 99 4.42 -4.96 -5.73
N ASN A 100 3.55 -4.70 -6.71
CA ASN A 100 3.82 -4.86 -8.15
C ASN A 100 3.98 -6.32 -8.62
N GLY A 101 3.04 -7.17 -8.22
CA GLY A 101 2.78 -8.47 -8.85
C GLY A 101 2.18 -8.37 -10.25
N GLY A 102 1.59 -7.22 -10.61
CA GLY A 102 1.14 -6.93 -11.98
C GLY A 102 -0.07 -7.76 -12.41
N ALA A 103 -0.86 -8.27 -11.47
CA ALA A 103 -2.06 -9.07 -11.74
C ALA A 103 -3.34 -8.35 -11.33
N ASN A 104 -4.52 -8.81 -11.78
CA ASN A 104 -5.82 -8.30 -11.31
C ASN A 104 -6.19 -8.79 -9.89
N PHE A 105 -5.22 -8.68 -8.99
CA PHE A 105 -5.26 -9.12 -7.62
C PHE A 105 -4.81 -7.98 -6.70
N ASN A 106 -5.58 -7.71 -5.66
CA ASN A 106 -5.21 -6.79 -4.59
C ASN A 106 -5.72 -7.38 -3.27
N PRO A 107 -4.83 -7.59 -2.28
CA PRO A 107 -5.22 -8.06 -0.95
C PRO A 107 -5.85 -6.92 -0.16
N VAL A 108 -6.70 -7.24 0.82
CA VAL A 108 -7.30 -6.24 1.71
C VAL A 108 -6.94 -6.55 3.15
N TRP A 109 -6.03 -5.78 3.73
CA TRP A 109 -5.69 -5.91 5.14
C TRP A 109 -6.87 -5.44 5.99
N ASN A 110 -7.21 -6.20 7.03
CA ASN A 110 -8.30 -5.86 7.95
C ASN A 110 -7.85 -5.92 9.42
N GLY A 111 -6.54 -5.74 9.67
CA GLY A 111 -6.00 -5.65 11.02
C GLY A 111 -6.04 -6.97 11.78
N ASN A 112 -6.24 -6.85 13.08
CA ASN A 112 -6.11 -7.98 14.00
C ASN A 112 -7.41 -8.80 14.13
N ALA A 113 -7.23 -10.11 14.29
CA ALA A 113 -8.26 -11.08 14.64
C ALA A 113 -8.10 -11.52 16.10
N GLN A 114 -9.19 -12.01 16.70
CA GLN A 114 -9.16 -12.60 18.05
C GLN A 114 -9.28 -14.13 17.93
N GLY A 115 -8.14 -14.79 18.01
CA GLY A 115 -8.03 -16.25 17.92
C GLY A 115 -7.74 -16.78 16.52
N HIS A 116 -7.52 -18.08 16.42
CA HIS A 116 -7.23 -18.81 15.19
C HIS A 116 -8.38 -19.78 14.85
N GLY A 117 -8.51 -20.17 13.58
CA GLY A 117 -9.59 -21.05 13.14
C GLY A 117 -9.53 -21.39 11.66
N THR A 118 -10.28 -22.43 11.27
CA THR A 118 -10.32 -22.93 9.90
C THR A 118 -11.21 -22.07 8.99
N GLY A 119 -10.62 -21.58 7.90
CA GLY A 119 -11.20 -20.58 7.02
C GLY A 119 -11.32 -19.21 7.68
N ARG A 120 -11.76 -18.21 6.92
CA ARG A 120 -11.92 -16.78 7.27
C ARG A 120 -10.69 -15.91 7.04
N ASN A 121 -9.72 -16.39 6.27
CA ASN A 121 -8.55 -15.64 5.81
C ASN A 121 -7.72 -15.10 6.99
N ILE A 122 -7.51 -15.96 8.00
CA ILE A 122 -6.77 -15.63 9.22
C ILE A 122 -5.39 -16.24 9.15
N ILE A 123 -4.41 -15.44 9.57
CA ILE A 123 -3.03 -15.84 9.77
C ILE A 123 -2.78 -15.89 11.29
N SER A 124 -2.06 -16.91 11.76
CA SER A 124 -1.76 -17.05 13.19
C SER A 124 -0.55 -17.95 13.44
N ALA A 125 0.05 -17.83 14.63
CA ALA A 125 0.94 -18.85 15.17
C ALA A 125 0.13 -19.98 15.83
N ILE A 126 0.67 -21.19 15.82
CA ILE A 126 0.14 -22.33 16.56
C ILE A 126 1.27 -23.09 17.27
N ASN A 127 0.85 -23.82 18.30
CA ASN A 127 1.70 -24.70 19.07
C ASN A 127 1.47 -26.14 18.61
N GLY A 128 2.45 -26.72 17.91
CA GLY A 128 2.34 -28.07 17.35
C GLY A 128 3.64 -28.51 16.71
N SER A 129 3.79 -29.83 16.53
CA SER A 129 4.96 -30.39 15.84
C SER A 129 4.65 -30.61 14.36
N GLY A 130 5.39 -29.92 13.49
CA GLY A 130 5.19 -29.96 12.04
C GLY A 130 6.02 -30.98 11.29
N GLY A 131 6.86 -31.74 11.99
CA GLY A 131 7.80 -32.66 11.34
C GLY A 131 8.77 -31.97 10.37
N GLY A 132 9.06 -30.67 10.59
CA GLY A 132 9.94 -29.85 9.75
C GLY A 132 9.22 -28.83 8.85
N ALA A 133 7.88 -28.80 8.82
CA ALA A 133 7.13 -27.71 8.21
C ALA A 133 7.25 -26.42 9.06
N ILE A 134 7.51 -25.28 8.42
CA ILE A 134 7.67 -23.98 9.11
C ILE A 134 6.32 -23.29 9.30
N ALA A 135 5.52 -23.34 8.24
CA ALA A 135 4.15 -22.86 8.18
C ALA A 135 3.39 -23.70 7.15
N TRP A 136 2.09 -23.47 7.03
CA TRP A 136 1.28 -24.00 5.95
C TRP A 136 0.08 -23.12 5.65
N MET A 137 -0.41 -23.23 4.41
CA MET A 137 -1.72 -22.73 4.00
C MET A 137 -2.68 -23.89 3.77
N TYR A 138 -3.92 -23.77 4.26
CA TYR A 138 -5.03 -24.62 3.83
C TYR A 138 -6.30 -23.83 3.55
N GLY A 139 -7.02 -24.26 2.51
CA GLY A 139 -8.29 -23.66 2.08
C GLY A 139 -9.52 -24.45 2.53
N GLY A 140 -10.68 -23.80 2.49
CA GLY A 140 -11.99 -24.39 2.74
C GLY A 140 -13.13 -23.54 2.18
N SER A 141 -14.37 -24.01 2.32
CA SER A 141 -15.56 -23.27 1.87
C SER A 141 -15.78 -21.94 2.60
N SER A 142 -15.12 -21.74 3.74
CA SER A 142 -15.16 -20.54 4.58
C SER A 142 -13.98 -19.60 4.37
N GLY A 143 -13.12 -19.81 3.37
CA GLY A 143 -11.90 -19.02 3.12
C GLY A 143 -10.63 -19.86 3.29
N TRP A 144 -9.49 -19.21 3.47
CA TRP A 144 -8.19 -19.86 3.69
C TRP A 144 -7.62 -19.53 5.08
N THR A 145 -6.62 -20.28 5.52
CA THR A 145 -5.91 -20.05 6.79
C THR A 145 -4.42 -20.29 6.57
N ILE A 146 -3.58 -19.47 7.20
CA ILE A 146 -2.13 -19.69 7.28
C ILE A 146 -1.73 -19.86 8.75
N GLU A 147 -0.99 -20.92 9.06
CA GLU A 147 -0.52 -21.20 10.41
C GLU A 147 1.01 -21.35 10.46
N PHE A 148 1.63 -20.66 11.41
CA PHE A 148 3.06 -20.69 11.69
C PHE A 148 3.36 -21.60 12.88
N LEU A 149 4.41 -22.43 12.79
CA LEU A 149 4.80 -23.33 13.88
C LEU A 149 5.81 -22.70 14.84
N ASP A 150 5.28 -21.90 15.74
CA ASP A 150 6.04 -21.06 16.68
C ASP A 150 6.78 -21.88 17.76
N ASP A 151 6.30 -23.09 18.08
CA ASP A 151 6.99 -24.00 19.00
C ASP A 151 8.22 -24.69 18.36
N ASP A 152 8.23 -24.85 17.04
CA ASP A 152 9.29 -25.56 16.30
C ASP A 152 10.36 -24.58 15.74
N PHE A 153 10.00 -23.32 15.51
CA PHE A 153 10.86 -22.30 14.89
C PHE A 153 10.77 -20.96 15.63
N THR A 154 11.92 -20.30 15.79
CA THR A 154 11.95 -18.90 16.24
C THR A 154 11.71 -17.95 15.07
N PHE A 155 10.73 -17.07 15.19
CA PHE A 155 10.37 -16.08 14.17
C PHE A 155 10.89 -14.67 14.46
N SER A 156 11.09 -13.90 13.39
CA SER A 156 11.42 -12.48 13.46
C SER A 156 10.75 -11.66 12.34
N ASP A 157 10.25 -10.49 12.70
CA ASP A 157 9.49 -9.54 11.88
C ASP A 157 10.36 -8.70 10.92
N GLY A 158 11.65 -8.50 11.20
CA GLY A 158 12.51 -7.64 10.38
C GLY A 158 12.30 -6.17 10.72
N PRO A 159 12.28 -5.22 9.76
CA PRO A 159 12.74 -5.35 8.37
C PRO A 159 14.27 -5.51 8.28
N GLY A 160 15.02 -5.34 9.37
CA GLY A 160 16.48 -5.50 9.37
C GLY A 160 16.96 -6.93 9.13
N SER A 161 18.26 -7.14 9.38
CA SER A 161 18.88 -8.47 9.33
C SER A 161 18.19 -9.43 10.29
N ILE A 162 17.85 -10.62 9.79
CA ILE A 162 17.26 -11.70 10.58
C ILE A 162 18.38 -12.58 11.15
N GLY A 163 18.28 -12.95 12.42
CA GLY A 163 19.28 -13.80 13.07
C GLY A 163 19.44 -15.16 12.36
N GLY A 164 20.66 -15.69 12.34
CA GLY A 164 20.99 -16.93 11.62
C GLY A 164 20.33 -18.21 12.16
N SER A 165 19.55 -18.11 13.24
CA SER A 165 18.74 -19.19 13.81
C SER A 165 17.24 -18.87 13.81
N GLN A 166 16.83 -17.80 13.11
CA GLN A 166 15.46 -17.29 13.08
C GLN A 166 14.88 -17.35 11.67
N MET A 167 13.58 -17.53 11.57
CA MET A 167 12.82 -17.45 10.33
C MET A 167 12.23 -16.05 10.16
N CYS A 168 12.24 -15.51 8.94
CA CYS A 168 11.66 -14.21 8.65
C CYS A 168 10.14 -14.33 8.44
N ILE A 169 9.34 -13.70 9.29
CA ILE A 169 7.86 -13.73 9.20
C ILE A 169 7.39 -13.28 7.83
N GLN A 170 7.87 -12.13 7.36
CA GLN A 170 7.46 -11.60 6.06
C GLN A 170 7.78 -12.58 4.93
N ALA A 171 9.01 -13.12 4.87
CA ALA A 171 9.42 -14.02 3.80
C ALA A 171 8.63 -15.35 3.79
N ILE A 172 8.40 -15.93 4.98
CA ILE A 172 7.59 -17.15 5.11
C ILE A 172 6.14 -16.85 4.73
N ASN A 173 5.56 -15.74 5.21
CA ASN A 173 4.19 -15.41 4.85
C ASN A 173 4.02 -15.07 3.37
N THR A 174 5.00 -14.44 2.71
CA THR A 174 4.91 -14.17 1.27
C THR A 174 4.76 -15.49 0.51
N HIS A 175 5.48 -16.54 0.91
CA HIS A 175 5.34 -17.90 0.37
C HIS A 175 3.97 -18.50 0.64
N GLU A 176 3.55 -18.56 1.91
CA GLU A 176 2.26 -19.18 2.28
C GLU A 176 1.06 -18.43 1.68
N TYR A 177 1.16 -17.09 1.55
CA TYR A 177 0.15 -16.28 0.91
C TYR A 177 0.06 -16.60 -0.59
N GLY A 178 1.18 -16.88 -1.27
CA GLY A 178 1.14 -17.36 -2.66
C GLY A 178 0.32 -18.65 -2.82
N HIS A 179 0.40 -19.56 -1.85
CA HIS A 179 -0.52 -20.72 -1.82
C HIS A 179 -1.98 -20.27 -1.66
N ALA A 180 -2.28 -19.30 -0.77
CA ALA A 180 -3.63 -18.74 -0.63
C ALA A 180 -4.18 -18.15 -1.95
N LEU A 181 -3.29 -17.68 -2.83
CA LEU A 181 -3.64 -17.18 -4.16
C LEU A 181 -3.90 -18.26 -5.20
N GLY A 182 -3.57 -19.51 -4.89
CA GLY A 182 -3.72 -20.66 -5.80
C GLY A 182 -2.42 -21.07 -6.48
N LEU A 183 -1.26 -20.59 -6.04
CA LEU A 183 0.04 -21.07 -6.53
C LEU A 183 0.46 -22.34 -5.81
N ASP A 184 1.08 -23.26 -6.53
CA ASP A 184 1.78 -24.41 -5.98
C ASP A 184 3.30 -24.11 -5.95
N HIS A 185 4.07 -25.00 -5.34
CA HIS A 185 5.52 -24.85 -5.27
C HIS A 185 6.17 -24.72 -6.65
N SER A 186 7.10 -23.78 -6.76
CA SER A 186 7.92 -23.58 -7.95
C SER A 186 9.16 -24.48 -7.95
N ASN A 187 9.56 -24.91 -9.14
CA ASN A 187 10.83 -25.59 -9.39
C ASN A 187 11.98 -24.61 -9.73
N VAL A 188 11.71 -23.29 -9.72
CA VAL A 188 12.72 -22.25 -9.94
C VAL A 188 13.44 -21.95 -8.63
N ARG A 189 14.73 -22.24 -8.59
CA ARG A 189 15.55 -21.97 -7.40
C ARG A 189 15.60 -20.46 -7.15
N GLY A 190 15.13 -20.05 -5.97
CA GLY A 190 15.07 -18.64 -5.58
C GLY A 190 13.76 -17.93 -5.94
N ALA A 191 12.78 -18.65 -6.50
CA ALA A 191 11.39 -18.20 -6.47
C ALA A 191 10.89 -18.13 -5.03
N THR A 192 9.96 -17.21 -4.76
CA THR A 192 9.31 -17.11 -3.46
C THR A 192 8.51 -18.37 -3.18
N MET A 193 7.88 -18.98 -4.20
CA MET A 193 7.20 -20.27 -4.09
C MET A 193 8.15 -21.49 -4.06
N TRP A 194 9.47 -21.32 -3.89
CA TRP A 194 10.38 -22.46 -3.72
C TRP A 194 10.11 -23.18 -2.38
N PRO A 195 9.98 -24.53 -2.33
CA PRO A 195 9.45 -25.29 -1.19
C PRO A 195 10.33 -25.35 0.06
N SER A 196 11.42 -24.60 0.13
CA SER A 196 12.35 -24.67 1.26
C SER A 196 12.89 -23.30 1.62
N ALA A 197 12.73 -22.93 2.89
CA ALA A 197 13.32 -21.72 3.43
C ALA A 197 14.66 -22.00 4.13
N SER A 198 15.40 -20.94 4.42
CA SER A 198 16.65 -20.98 5.19
C SER A 198 16.60 -19.93 6.30
N TYR A 199 17.14 -20.27 7.46
CA TYR A 199 17.29 -19.32 8.57
C TYR A 199 18.03 -18.05 8.12
N GLY A 200 17.58 -16.90 8.62
CA GLY A 200 18.14 -15.60 8.30
C GLY A 200 17.83 -15.09 6.88
N SER A 201 17.16 -15.88 6.03
CA SER A 201 16.87 -15.49 4.65
C SER A 201 15.77 -14.44 4.58
N THR A 202 16.03 -13.36 3.85
CA THR A 202 15.08 -12.28 3.57
C THR A 202 14.76 -12.14 2.08
N GLY A 203 15.41 -12.94 1.22
CA GLY A 203 15.19 -12.90 -0.24
C GLY A 203 13.72 -13.05 -0.66
N PRO A 204 12.97 -14.03 -0.10
CA PRO A 204 11.55 -14.22 -0.42
C PRO A 204 10.60 -13.15 0.13
N ARG A 205 11.11 -12.06 0.72
CA ARG A 205 10.26 -10.90 1.04
C ARG A 205 9.67 -10.28 -0.21
N SER A 206 10.36 -10.34 -1.35
CA SER A 206 9.87 -9.89 -2.66
C SER A 206 9.66 -11.06 -3.59
N ILE A 207 8.57 -11.01 -4.36
CA ILE A 207 8.23 -12.06 -5.33
C ILE A 207 9.20 -12.09 -6.53
N ASN A 208 9.49 -13.29 -7.03
CA ASN A 208 10.29 -13.51 -8.23
C ASN A 208 9.45 -13.30 -9.50
N SER A 209 10.10 -13.11 -10.65
CA SER A 209 9.42 -13.06 -11.94
C SER A 209 8.61 -14.34 -12.24
N ASP A 210 9.06 -15.50 -11.78
CA ASP A 210 8.28 -16.76 -11.89
C ASP A 210 6.97 -16.69 -11.10
N ASP A 211 7.03 -16.14 -9.88
CA ASP A 211 5.84 -15.97 -9.03
C ASP A 211 4.88 -14.92 -9.61
N GLN A 212 5.42 -13.83 -10.19
CA GLN A 212 4.66 -12.81 -10.92
C GLN A 212 3.91 -13.43 -12.11
N ALA A 213 4.60 -14.24 -12.92
CA ALA A 213 3.98 -14.94 -14.04
C ALA A 213 2.86 -15.88 -13.56
N GLY A 214 3.08 -16.60 -12.44
CA GLY A 214 2.08 -17.46 -11.85
C GLY A 214 0.82 -16.73 -11.38
N VAL A 215 0.96 -15.63 -10.63
CA VAL A 215 -0.21 -14.87 -10.14
C VAL A 215 -0.94 -14.20 -11.31
N GLN A 216 -0.23 -13.73 -12.33
CA GLN A 216 -0.81 -13.20 -13.56
C GLN A 216 -1.54 -14.28 -14.37
N ALA A 217 -1.10 -15.54 -14.33
CA ALA A 217 -1.80 -16.64 -14.96
C ALA A 217 -3.14 -16.97 -14.27
N ILE A 218 -3.22 -16.81 -12.94
CA ILE A 218 -4.44 -17.08 -12.17
C ILE A 218 -5.45 -15.93 -12.28
N TYR A 219 -4.99 -14.68 -12.15
CA TYR A 219 -5.86 -13.51 -12.06
C TYR A 219 -5.91 -12.66 -13.34
N GLY A 220 -5.08 -12.97 -14.33
CA GLY A 220 -4.84 -12.10 -15.49
C GLY A 220 -3.88 -10.97 -15.15
N VAL A 221 -3.17 -10.48 -16.17
CA VAL A 221 -2.33 -9.28 -16.09
C VAL A 221 -3.20 -8.06 -15.73
N MET A 222 -2.66 -7.17 -14.91
CA MET A 222 -3.29 -5.92 -14.47
C MET A 222 -3.95 -5.17 -15.65
N ASP A 223 -5.24 -4.90 -15.51
CA ASP A 223 -6.00 -4.12 -16.49
C ASP A 223 -5.55 -2.65 -16.45
N ALA A 224 -5.34 -2.05 -17.61
CA ALA A 224 -4.94 -0.64 -17.72
C ALA A 224 -5.99 0.35 -17.18
N ASN A 225 -7.24 -0.10 -17.04
CA ASN A 225 -8.35 0.67 -16.48
C ASN A 225 -8.67 0.29 -15.02
N MET A 226 -7.80 -0.48 -14.36
CA MET A 226 -7.93 -0.70 -12.92
C MET A 226 -7.95 0.66 -12.20
N PRO A 227 -8.88 0.89 -11.25
CA PRO A 227 -8.86 2.09 -10.43
C PRO A 227 -7.57 2.14 -9.61
N TYR A 228 -7.00 3.32 -9.43
CA TYR A 228 -5.80 3.53 -8.61
C TYR A 228 -5.97 4.74 -7.70
N ILE A 229 -5.17 4.85 -6.64
CA ILE A 229 -5.17 5.91 -5.63
C ILE A 229 -3.76 6.51 -5.55
N ASP A 230 -3.65 7.79 -5.90
CA ASP A 230 -2.41 8.55 -5.78
C ASP A 230 -2.27 9.23 -4.41
N ASP A 231 -3.39 9.62 -3.80
CA ASP A 231 -3.38 10.49 -2.60
C ASP A 231 -4.72 10.47 -1.84
N ILE A 232 -4.67 10.81 -0.55
CA ILE A 232 -5.85 11.09 0.28
C ILE A 232 -5.76 12.52 0.83
N GLN A 233 -6.83 13.30 0.66
CA GLN A 233 -6.86 14.72 1.05
C GLN A 233 -8.04 15.02 1.99
N GLY A 234 -7.99 16.18 2.65
CA GLY A 234 -9.04 16.64 3.56
C GLY A 234 -8.88 16.09 4.98
N SER A 235 -10.00 15.97 5.71
CA SER A 235 -10.01 15.44 7.08
C SER A 235 -10.26 13.94 7.06
N THR A 236 -9.33 13.15 7.58
CA THR A 236 -9.57 11.74 7.89
C THR A 236 -10.11 11.53 9.31
N ALA A 237 -10.47 12.61 10.03
CA ALA A 237 -11.15 12.49 11.32
C ALA A 237 -12.57 11.94 11.14
N ALA A 238 -13.06 11.24 12.16
CA ALA A 238 -14.43 10.73 12.20
C ALA A 238 -15.47 11.83 11.92
N GLY A 239 -16.27 11.66 10.86
CA GLY A 239 -17.25 12.66 10.41
C GLY A 239 -16.67 13.81 9.57
N GLY A 240 -15.35 13.84 9.39
CA GLY A 240 -14.64 14.74 8.48
C GLY A 240 -14.94 14.43 7.01
N THR A 241 -14.57 15.36 6.12
CA THR A 241 -14.67 15.15 4.68
C THR A 241 -13.29 14.85 4.11
N ALA A 242 -13.12 13.63 3.60
CA ALA A 242 -11.92 13.19 2.91
C ALA A 242 -12.18 13.07 1.41
N ILE A 243 -11.10 13.12 0.62
CA ILE A 243 -11.12 13.03 -0.83
C ILE A 243 -10.05 12.02 -1.25
N VAL A 244 -10.47 10.95 -1.92
CA VAL A 244 -9.55 10.05 -2.62
C VAL A 244 -9.19 10.68 -3.96
N ILE A 245 -7.89 10.81 -4.24
CA ILE A 245 -7.34 11.27 -5.51
C ILE A 245 -6.73 10.07 -6.24
N GLY A 246 -6.99 9.95 -7.53
CA GLY A 246 -6.39 8.92 -8.38
C GLY A 246 -7.02 8.94 -9.76
N GLY A 247 -7.37 7.77 -10.29
CA GLY A 247 -7.93 7.69 -11.64
C GLY A 247 -8.67 6.41 -11.96
N ASN A 248 -9.21 6.38 -13.19
CA ASN A 248 -10.06 5.30 -13.74
C ASN A 248 -11.37 5.06 -12.96
N TYR A 249 -11.84 6.04 -12.19
CA TYR A 249 -13.10 5.90 -11.45
C TYR A 249 -14.30 6.02 -12.39
N THR A 250 -15.31 5.16 -12.21
CA THR A 250 -16.60 5.31 -12.89
C THR A 250 -17.31 6.57 -12.40
N ALA A 251 -18.17 7.16 -13.25
CA ALA A 251 -18.91 8.37 -12.91
C ALA A 251 -19.74 8.19 -11.62
N ASP A 252 -20.38 7.04 -11.48
CA ASP A 252 -21.17 6.67 -10.29
C ASP A 252 -20.78 5.28 -9.78
N ARG A 253 -21.43 4.85 -8.69
CA ARG A 253 -21.33 3.49 -8.12
C ARG A 253 -19.92 3.11 -7.65
N CYS A 254 -19.10 4.13 -7.34
CA CYS A 254 -17.85 3.92 -6.63
C CYS A 254 -18.12 3.46 -5.19
N ARG A 255 -17.24 2.63 -4.66
CA ARG A 255 -17.20 2.25 -3.25
C ARG A 255 -15.79 2.48 -2.72
N ILE A 256 -15.71 2.85 -1.45
CA ILE A 256 -14.47 2.90 -0.71
C ILE A 256 -14.49 1.79 0.32
N TRP A 257 -13.42 1.00 0.37
CA TRP A 257 -13.24 -0.07 1.33
C TRP A 257 -12.15 0.34 2.32
N PHE A 258 -12.43 0.18 3.61
CA PHE A 258 -11.50 0.45 4.71
C PHE A 258 -11.24 -0.81 5.52
N ASN A 259 -10.12 -0.82 6.24
CA ASN A 259 -9.95 -1.66 7.42
C ASN A 259 -11.14 -1.49 8.37
N SER A 260 -11.59 -2.60 8.93
CA SER A 260 -12.79 -2.66 9.79
C SER A 260 -12.40 -3.00 11.23
N ASP A 261 -12.73 -2.09 12.16
CA ASP A 261 -12.59 -2.28 13.61
C ASP A 261 -13.61 -3.29 14.19
N VAL A 262 -14.55 -3.76 13.36
CA VAL A 262 -15.63 -4.65 13.77
C VAL A 262 -15.22 -6.11 13.57
N LEU A 263 -15.16 -6.84 14.67
CA LEU A 263 -15.09 -8.30 14.65
C LEU A 263 -16.49 -8.89 14.48
N ASN A 264 -16.59 -10.00 13.74
CA ASN A 264 -17.85 -10.72 13.64
C ASN A 264 -18.13 -11.51 14.95
N ASN A 265 -19.34 -12.08 15.09
CA ASN A 265 -19.76 -12.82 16.30
C ASN A 265 -18.89 -14.04 16.64
N GLN A 266 -17.98 -14.45 15.76
CA GLN A 266 -17.04 -15.54 15.96
C GLN A 266 -15.64 -15.04 16.31
N GLN A 267 -15.49 -13.74 16.61
CA GLN A 267 -14.22 -13.07 16.93
C GLN A 267 -13.15 -13.20 15.83
N SER A 268 -13.60 -13.70 14.69
CA SER A 268 -12.87 -13.77 13.44
C SER A 268 -13.16 -12.50 12.67
N GLY A 269 -12.26 -12.13 11.78
CA GLY A 269 -12.34 -10.85 11.09
C GLY A 269 -13.71 -10.51 10.51
N GLY A 270 -14.09 -9.23 10.64
CA GLY A 270 -15.16 -8.65 9.84
C GLY A 270 -14.69 -8.34 8.43
N GLU A 271 -15.61 -8.42 7.48
CA GLU A 271 -15.46 -7.89 6.12
C GLU A 271 -14.91 -6.45 6.16
N PRO A 272 -14.16 -6.01 5.13
CA PRO A 272 -13.77 -4.62 5.01
C PRO A 272 -15.01 -3.72 5.14
N TYR A 273 -14.86 -2.55 5.76
CA TYR A 273 -15.96 -1.60 5.82
C TYR A 273 -16.20 -1.02 4.44
N LYS A 274 -17.42 -1.16 3.90
CA LYS A 274 -17.76 -0.76 2.53
C LYS A 274 -18.62 0.48 2.56
N LEU A 275 -18.01 1.64 2.31
CA LEU A 275 -18.73 2.87 2.03
C LEU A 275 -19.14 2.89 0.57
N GLY A 276 -20.43 3.02 0.26
CA GLY A 276 -20.93 2.80 -1.10
C GLY A 276 -21.73 3.93 -1.71
N SER A 277 -22.08 3.74 -2.99
CA SER A 277 -22.90 4.65 -3.80
C SER A 277 -22.28 6.05 -3.96
N LEU A 278 -20.95 6.10 -4.08
CA LEU A 278 -20.20 7.33 -4.28
C LEU A 278 -20.13 7.69 -5.76
N THR A 279 -20.02 8.98 -6.03
CA THR A 279 -19.88 9.56 -7.38
C THR A 279 -18.47 10.12 -7.49
N SER A 280 -17.79 9.87 -8.61
CA SER A 280 -16.51 10.51 -8.87
C SER A 280 -16.70 11.88 -9.53
N THR A 281 -15.75 12.77 -9.30
CA THR A 281 -15.69 14.10 -9.90
C THR A 281 -14.41 14.27 -10.71
N ASN A 282 -14.24 15.45 -11.32
CA ASN A 282 -13.05 15.82 -12.08
C ASN A 282 -12.66 14.79 -13.16
N GLY A 283 -13.66 14.26 -13.88
CA GLY A 283 -13.45 13.30 -14.96
C GLY A 283 -13.03 11.90 -14.50
N GLY A 284 -13.39 11.49 -13.28
CA GLY A 284 -13.08 10.15 -12.76
C GLY A 284 -11.76 10.08 -11.99
N THR A 285 -11.33 11.19 -11.40
CA THR A 285 -10.04 11.30 -10.68
C THR A 285 -10.18 11.62 -9.20
N GLN A 286 -11.40 11.92 -8.73
CA GLN A 286 -11.63 12.28 -7.33
C GLN A 286 -12.91 11.63 -6.80
N ILE A 287 -12.88 11.16 -5.55
CA ILE A 287 -14.07 10.69 -4.82
C ILE A 287 -14.07 11.37 -3.45
N SER A 288 -15.00 12.29 -3.24
CA SER A 288 -15.22 12.91 -1.92
C SER A 288 -16.21 12.09 -1.09
N PHE A 289 -15.91 11.92 0.19
CA PHE A 289 -16.74 11.15 1.12
C PHE A 289 -16.65 11.67 2.55
N THR A 290 -17.68 11.40 3.34
CA THR A 290 -17.64 11.62 4.79
C THR A 290 -17.05 10.40 5.47
N VAL A 291 -15.99 10.61 6.25
CA VAL A 291 -15.32 9.55 6.99
C VAL A 291 -16.30 8.93 7.99
N PRO A 292 -16.52 7.60 7.97
CA PRO A 292 -17.35 6.91 8.95
C PRO A 292 -16.98 7.24 10.39
N THR A 293 -17.98 7.45 11.25
CA THR A 293 -17.75 7.79 12.66
C THR A 293 -17.44 6.57 13.55
N SER A 294 -17.65 5.37 13.01
CA SER A 294 -17.37 4.08 13.65
C SER A 294 -17.34 2.99 12.59
N GLY A 295 -16.78 1.83 12.89
CA GLY A 295 -16.75 0.70 11.96
C GLY A 295 -15.46 0.61 11.16
N ILE A 296 -14.53 1.55 11.34
CA ILE A 296 -13.27 1.63 10.61
C ILE A 296 -12.11 1.85 11.59
N GLU A 297 -10.92 1.42 11.18
CA GLU A 297 -9.66 1.70 11.88
C GLU A 297 -8.60 2.19 10.88
N THR A 298 -7.49 2.69 11.42
CA THR A 298 -6.28 3.00 10.65
C THR A 298 -5.77 1.76 9.91
N GLY A 299 -5.28 1.93 8.68
CA GLY A 299 -4.75 0.85 7.85
C GLY A 299 -4.73 1.21 6.38
N GLY A 300 -5.40 0.41 5.54
CA GLY A 300 -5.52 0.61 4.11
C GLY A 300 -6.88 1.16 3.68
N ILE A 301 -6.87 1.94 2.60
CA ILE A 301 -8.06 2.35 1.85
C ILE A 301 -7.97 1.84 0.41
N HIS A 302 -9.09 1.40 -0.15
CA HIS A 302 -9.21 0.95 -1.54
C HIS A 302 -10.44 1.56 -2.22
N VAL A 303 -10.35 1.75 -3.54
CA VAL A 303 -11.50 2.06 -4.39
C VAL A 303 -11.97 0.77 -5.08
N LYS A 304 -13.24 0.43 -4.90
CA LYS A 304 -13.90 -0.69 -5.58
C LYS A 304 -14.99 -0.20 -6.53
N LEU A 305 -14.81 -0.48 -7.81
CA LEU A 305 -15.80 -0.31 -8.86
C LEU A 305 -16.60 -1.61 -9.08
N ASP A 306 -17.62 -1.57 -9.92
CA ASP A 306 -18.35 -2.79 -10.30
C ASP A 306 -17.54 -3.63 -11.28
N GLY A 307 -17.44 -4.93 -10.99
CA GLY A 307 -16.60 -5.86 -11.74
C GLY A 307 -15.88 -6.83 -10.81
N GLY A 308 -14.95 -7.59 -11.37
CA GLY A 308 -14.15 -8.59 -10.68
C GLY A 308 -12.96 -7.99 -9.93
N GLY A 309 -11.84 -8.72 -10.00
CA GLY A 309 -10.58 -8.34 -9.37
C GLY A 309 -9.91 -7.12 -9.99
N GLU A 310 -10.11 -6.93 -11.30
CA GLU A 310 -9.65 -5.80 -12.12
C GLU A 310 -10.28 -4.46 -11.72
N SER A 311 -11.35 -4.51 -10.92
CA SER A 311 -12.13 -3.35 -10.50
C SER A 311 -11.91 -2.99 -9.03
N LEU A 312 -10.84 -3.46 -8.41
CA LEU A 312 -10.40 -3.13 -7.04
C LEU A 312 -9.01 -2.52 -7.12
N SER A 313 -8.82 -1.31 -6.61
CA SER A 313 -7.50 -0.67 -6.59
C SER A 313 -6.53 -1.40 -5.68
N GLU A 314 -5.25 -1.14 -5.89
CA GLU A 314 -4.23 -1.30 -4.86
C GLU A 314 -4.65 -0.59 -3.56
N GLY A 315 -3.99 -0.98 -2.46
CA GLY A 315 -4.22 -0.33 -1.19
C GLY A 315 -3.39 0.95 -1.07
N HIS A 316 -3.97 1.96 -0.45
CA HIS A 316 -3.28 3.19 -0.10
C HIS A 316 -3.29 3.38 1.43
N PRO A 317 -2.27 4.00 2.03
CA PRO A 317 -2.25 4.31 3.46
C PRO A 317 -3.46 5.16 3.88
N PHE A 318 -4.06 4.83 5.02
CA PHE A 318 -5.14 5.60 5.62
C PHE A 318 -4.99 5.66 7.13
N GLU A 319 -4.74 6.86 7.66
CA GLU A 319 -4.72 7.13 9.10
C GLU A 319 -6.06 7.71 9.55
N LEU A 320 -6.78 7.01 10.43
CA LEU A 320 -8.01 7.51 11.01
C LEU A 320 -7.69 8.53 12.10
N GLY A 321 -8.32 9.70 12.04
CA GLY A 321 -8.17 10.72 13.07
C GLY A 321 -7.09 11.77 12.80
N SER A 322 -6.32 11.66 11.71
CA SER A 322 -5.49 12.79 11.26
C SER A 322 -6.37 13.88 10.66
N SER A 323 -6.12 15.12 11.06
CA SER A 323 -6.81 16.28 10.52
C SER A 323 -5.88 17.48 10.64
N PRO A 324 -5.30 17.95 9.52
CA PRO A 324 -5.32 17.40 8.15
C PRO A 324 -4.41 16.17 7.97
N TRP A 325 -4.53 15.51 6.81
CA TRP A 325 -3.66 14.41 6.40
C TRP A 325 -2.33 14.97 5.87
N ASN A 326 -1.24 14.78 6.61
CA ASN A 326 0.03 15.43 6.37
C ASN A 326 1.00 14.51 5.59
N LYS A 327 1.01 14.62 4.26
CA LYS A 327 1.93 13.82 3.41
C LYS A 327 3.39 14.24 3.58
N LEU A 328 3.64 15.55 3.64
CA LEU A 328 4.97 16.11 3.79
C LEU A 328 5.41 16.06 5.25
N ASN A 329 6.65 15.63 5.49
CA ASN A 329 7.26 15.74 6.81
C ASN A 329 8.08 17.03 6.90
N LEU A 330 7.50 18.09 7.45
CA LEU A 330 8.12 19.40 7.67
C LEU A 330 8.88 19.43 8.99
N THR A 331 10.13 19.88 8.92
CA THR A 331 11.06 20.04 10.05
C THR A 331 11.61 21.46 10.11
N GLY A 332 11.83 21.98 11.31
CA GLY A 332 12.41 23.30 11.52
C GLY A 332 12.39 23.72 13.00
N PRO A 333 12.82 24.95 13.32
CA PRO A 333 12.86 25.44 14.69
C PRO A 333 11.46 25.71 15.24
N THR A 334 11.25 25.35 16.51
CA THR A 334 10.04 25.66 17.29
C THR A 334 10.20 26.89 18.18
N SER A 335 11.42 27.43 18.28
CA SER A 335 11.69 28.71 18.93
C SER A 335 12.90 29.41 18.30
N ALA A 336 12.84 30.74 18.18
CA ALA A 336 13.94 31.55 17.65
C ALA A 336 13.85 32.99 18.18
N ASN A 337 14.96 33.74 18.14
CA ASN A 337 14.96 35.15 18.56
C ASN A 337 14.54 36.06 17.39
N ALA A 338 13.83 37.13 17.71
CA ALA A 338 13.58 38.21 16.76
C ALA A 338 14.92 38.76 16.21
N GLY A 339 14.93 39.13 14.92
CA GLY A 339 16.14 39.58 14.21
C GLY A 339 17.03 38.44 13.68
N THR A 340 16.59 37.19 13.73
CA THR A 340 17.32 36.03 13.18
C THR A 340 16.64 35.43 11.96
N THR A 341 17.35 34.58 11.21
CA THR A 341 16.76 33.79 10.11
C THR A 341 16.48 32.39 10.59
N VAL A 342 15.28 31.89 10.34
CA VAL A 342 14.87 30.50 10.57
C VAL A 342 14.86 29.74 9.25
N ASN A 343 15.15 28.43 9.33
CA ASN A 343 15.17 27.54 8.17
C ASN A 343 14.24 26.35 8.42
N TYR A 344 13.42 26.04 7.43
CA TYR A 344 12.51 24.91 7.39
C TYR A 344 12.85 24.02 6.20
N SER A 345 12.65 22.72 6.35
CA SER A 345 12.83 21.74 5.28
C SER A 345 11.73 20.69 5.37
N PHE A 346 11.29 20.17 4.23
CA PHE A 346 10.35 19.06 4.20
C PHE A 346 10.84 17.92 3.28
N THR A 347 10.28 16.74 3.49
CA THR A 347 10.51 15.50 2.73
C THR A 347 9.17 14.81 2.42
N ASN A 348 9.20 13.73 1.63
CA ASN A 348 8.03 12.93 1.22
C ASN A 348 7.03 13.62 0.28
N ALA A 349 7.40 14.75 -0.33
CA ALA A 349 6.58 15.35 -1.37
C ALA A 349 6.72 14.62 -2.71
N THR A 350 5.75 14.80 -3.60
CA THR A 350 5.92 14.44 -5.01
C THR A 350 7.17 15.11 -5.62
N ASN A 351 7.85 14.40 -6.51
CA ASN A 351 9.08 14.86 -7.16
C ASN A 351 8.81 15.92 -8.24
N ASN A 352 9.66 16.94 -8.30
CA ASN A 352 9.67 17.98 -9.35
C ASN A 352 8.37 18.79 -9.50
N VAL A 353 7.59 18.97 -8.43
CA VAL A 353 6.38 19.80 -8.42
C VAL A 353 6.60 21.13 -7.70
N PRO A 354 5.85 22.19 -8.03
CA PRO A 354 5.90 23.44 -7.28
C PRO A 354 5.53 23.25 -5.81
N TYR A 355 6.20 23.97 -4.90
CA TYR A 355 5.80 24.06 -3.50
C TYR A 355 5.70 25.52 -3.02
N LYS A 356 4.97 25.71 -1.94
CA LYS A 356 4.84 26.95 -1.20
C LYS A 356 4.96 26.67 0.30
N VAL A 357 5.43 27.65 1.06
CA VAL A 357 5.44 27.59 2.51
C VAL A 357 4.75 28.82 3.07
N PHE A 358 3.82 28.57 3.98
CA PHE A 358 2.92 29.53 4.56
C PHE A 358 3.19 29.68 6.05
N TYR A 359 2.82 30.84 6.59
CA TYR A 359 2.65 31.03 8.02
C TYR A 359 1.28 31.63 8.34
N SER A 360 0.80 31.37 9.55
CA SER A 360 -0.38 32.01 10.13
C SER A 360 -0.15 32.32 11.61
N PHE A 361 -0.93 33.23 12.16
CA PHE A 361 -1.01 33.47 13.62
C PHE A 361 -2.18 32.74 14.27
N SER A 362 -2.86 31.88 13.51
CA SER A 362 -3.92 30.99 13.97
C SER A 362 -3.59 29.56 13.58
N ASN A 363 -3.96 28.61 14.43
CA ASN A 363 -3.94 27.17 14.17
C ASN A 363 -5.37 26.59 14.15
N ALA A 364 -6.36 27.42 13.80
CA ALA A 364 -7.76 27.00 13.77
C ALA A 364 -8.11 26.16 12.52
N GLY A 365 -7.13 25.83 11.69
CA GLY A 365 -7.30 25.24 10.37
C GLY A 365 -7.92 26.19 9.35
N THR A 366 -7.70 25.90 8.06
CA THR A 366 -8.38 26.59 6.96
C THR A 366 -8.53 25.67 5.77
N THR A 367 -9.46 25.98 4.85
CA THR A 367 -9.65 25.19 3.63
C THR A 367 -9.39 26.08 2.42
N VAL A 368 -8.48 25.66 1.54
CA VAL A 368 -8.19 26.34 0.27
C VAL A 368 -8.45 25.37 -0.87
N ASN A 369 -9.36 25.73 -1.79
CA ASN A 369 -9.74 24.90 -2.94
C ASN A 369 -10.15 23.45 -2.58
N GLY A 370 -10.74 23.24 -1.41
CA GLY A 370 -11.18 21.92 -0.94
C GLY A 370 -10.12 21.11 -0.19
N HIS A 371 -8.88 21.59 -0.12
CA HIS A 371 -7.81 21.01 0.69
C HIS A 371 -7.74 21.71 2.05
N GLU A 372 -7.72 20.93 3.13
CA GLU A 372 -7.64 21.44 4.51
C GLU A 372 -6.18 21.60 4.92
N PHE A 373 -5.88 22.70 5.60
CA PHE A 373 -4.58 23.04 6.15
C PHE A 373 -4.68 23.10 7.68
N ASP A 374 -3.60 22.76 8.37
CA ASP A 374 -3.47 22.89 9.83
C ASP A 374 -3.50 24.37 10.25
N ILE A 375 -2.91 25.25 9.44
CA ILE A 375 -2.83 26.69 9.75
C ILE A 375 -4.17 27.39 9.48
N GLY A 376 -4.48 28.37 10.33
CA GLY A 376 -5.68 29.18 10.21
C GLY A 376 -5.56 30.32 9.20
N SER A 377 -6.68 31.00 8.93
CA SER A 377 -6.71 32.18 8.07
C SER A 377 -6.27 33.47 8.83
N PRO A 378 -5.50 34.38 8.21
CA PRO A 378 -4.95 34.28 6.86
C PRO A 378 -3.66 33.44 6.81
N ALA A 379 -3.58 32.51 5.86
CA ALA A 379 -2.34 31.84 5.50
C ALA A 379 -1.51 32.75 4.60
N THR A 380 -0.34 33.18 5.06
CA THR A 380 0.55 34.12 4.36
C THR A 380 1.76 33.38 3.80
N GLU A 381 1.93 33.43 2.48
CA GLU A 381 3.08 32.83 1.80
C GLU A 381 4.37 33.59 2.16
N PHE A 382 5.44 32.87 2.50
CA PHE A 382 6.77 33.48 2.68
C PHE A 382 7.86 32.84 1.82
N ALA A 383 7.60 31.67 1.23
CA ALA A 383 8.54 31.01 0.32
C ALA A 383 7.79 30.18 -0.72
N ALA A 384 8.43 30.01 -1.88
CA ALA A 384 7.99 29.12 -2.94
C ALA A 384 9.20 28.56 -3.70
N GLY A 385 9.03 27.40 -4.32
CA GLY A 385 10.07 26.74 -5.10
C GLY A 385 9.56 25.51 -5.85
N ASN A 386 10.47 24.63 -6.24
CA ASN A 386 10.16 23.32 -6.81
C ASN A 386 10.84 22.24 -5.97
N THR A 387 10.15 21.12 -5.74
CA THR A 387 10.71 19.98 -5.03
C THR A 387 11.85 19.35 -5.84
N GLY A 388 12.84 18.84 -5.12
CA GLY A 388 13.94 18.09 -5.72
C GLY A 388 13.52 16.74 -6.28
N ALA A 389 14.47 16.04 -6.89
CA ALA A 389 14.25 14.71 -7.46
C ALA A 389 13.93 13.60 -6.42
N GLY A 390 14.07 13.90 -5.13
CA GLY A 390 13.70 13.02 -4.01
C GLY A 390 12.64 13.63 -3.08
N GLY A 391 11.78 14.51 -3.60
CA GLY A 391 10.59 14.95 -2.87
C GLY A 391 10.88 15.91 -1.73
N SER A 392 12.01 16.62 -1.78
CA SER A 392 12.45 17.53 -0.72
C SER A 392 12.39 18.99 -1.14
N GLY A 393 12.18 19.86 -0.16
CA GLY A 393 12.21 21.31 -0.33
C GLY A 393 12.64 22.02 0.94
N SER A 394 12.95 23.31 0.83
CA SER A 394 13.40 24.12 1.96
C SER A 394 12.96 25.57 1.84
N ALA A 395 12.78 26.23 2.97
CA ALA A 395 12.42 27.64 3.03
C ALA A 395 13.14 28.35 4.18
N SER A 396 13.47 29.61 3.97
CA SER A 396 14.10 30.45 4.99
C SER A 396 13.28 31.72 5.17
N ALA A 397 13.12 32.16 6.41
CA ALA A 397 12.41 33.40 6.74
C ALA A 397 13.22 34.24 7.73
N PHE A 398 13.33 35.54 7.48
CA PHE A 398 13.88 36.49 8.45
C PHE A 398 12.80 36.94 9.42
N LEU A 399 13.03 36.78 10.73
CA LEU A 399 12.14 37.22 11.79
C LEU A 399 12.39 38.70 12.09
N PRO A 400 11.42 39.61 11.85
CA PRO A 400 11.61 41.03 12.14
C PRO A 400 11.84 41.27 13.64
N ALA A 401 12.57 42.33 13.98
CA ALA A 401 12.82 42.70 15.39
C ALA A 401 11.53 42.91 16.20
N GLY A 402 10.43 43.33 15.54
CA GLY A 402 9.12 43.51 16.18
C GLY A 402 8.30 42.23 16.36
N ALA A 403 8.81 41.07 15.96
CA ALA A 403 8.10 39.78 16.10
C ALA A 403 8.31 39.10 17.46
N SER A 404 9.12 39.67 18.35
CA SER A 404 9.28 39.15 19.72
C SER A 404 7.94 39.06 20.44
N GLY A 405 7.67 37.91 21.05
CA GLY A 405 6.41 37.57 21.71
C GLY A 405 5.31 37.05 20.78
N VAL A 406 5.58 36.86 19.48
CA VAL A 406 4.62 36.31 18.52
C VAL A 406 4.78 34.79 18.43
N THR A 407 3.65 34.08 18.44
CA THR A 407 3.57 32.68 18.04
C THR A 407 3.05 32.60 16.61
N ALA A 408 3.80 31.93 15.75
CA ALA A 408 3.41 31.66 14.37
C ALA A 408 3.33 30.15 14.12
N TYR A 409 2.49 29.76 13.18
CA TYR A 409 2.28 28.39 12.74
C TYR A 409 2.70 28.28 11.29
N ILE A 410 3.52 27.29 10.95
CA ILE A 410 4.17 27.14 9.64
C ILE A 410 3.75 25.82 9.02
N GLU A 411 3.49 25.86 7.72
CA GLU A 411 3.06 24.71 6.95
C GLU A 411 3.57 24.83 5.50
N ALA A 412 3.98 23.72 4.92
CA ALA A 412 4.43 23.62 3.53
C ALA A 412 3.40 22.84 2.72
N VAL A 413 3.30 23.18 1.43
CA VAL A 413 2.40 22.49 0.51
C VAL A 413 3.03 22.37 -0.87
N THR A 414 2.84 21.22 -1.52
CA THR A 414 3.10 21.07 -2.96
C THR A 414 1.82 21.23 -3.76
N ILE A 415 1.96 21.71 -4.99
CA ILE A 415 0.86 21.98 -5.90
C ILE A 415 0.96 20.98 -7.04
N LEU A 416 0.05 20.02 -7.07
CA LEU A 416 -0.02 19.00 -8.10
C LEU A 416 -0.84 19.47 -9.31
N GLY A 417 -0.74 18.72 -10.42
CA GLY A 417 -1.59 18.94 -11.58
C GLY A 417 -3.08 18.80 -11.23
N GLY A 418 -3.94 19.59 -11.87
CA GLY A 418 -5.40 19.50 -11.65
C GLY A 418 -5.94 20.16 -10.38
N GLY A 419 -5.09 20.88 -9.61
CA GLY A 419 -5.52 21.64 -8.43
C GLY A 419 -5.51 20.84 -7.12
N ALA A 420 -4.87 19.68 -7.11
CA ALA A 420 -4.60 18.90 -5.90
C ALA A 420 -3.38 19.46 -5.14
N PHE A 421 -3.36 19.24 -3.82
CA PHE A 421 -2.30 19.71 -2.92
C PHE A 421 -1.80 18.58 -2.03
N GLU A 422 -0.52 18.59 -1.69
CA GLU A 422 0.02 17.76 -0.60
C GLU A 422 0.57 18.71 0.47
N ASP A 423 0.02 18.71 1.67
CA ASP A 423 0.46 19.55 2.78
C ASP A 423 1.32 18.78 3.79
N SER A 424 1.86 19.52 4.74
CA SER A 424 2.79 19.04 5.74
C SER A 424 2.24 19.20 7.13
N ASN A 425 2.79 18.46 8.10
CA ASN A 425 2.53 18.77 9.50
C ASN A 425 2.84 20.23 9.85
N MET A 426 1.99 20.84 10.68
CA MET A 426 2.24 22.19 11.19
C MET A 426 3.38 22.23 12.21
N ILE A 427 4.23 23.25 12.09
CA ILE A 427 5.23 23.62 13.11
C ILE A 427 4.78 24.88 13.84
N THR A 428 4.79 24.84 15.17
CA THR A 428 4.61 26.03 16.02
C THR A 428 5.97 26.68 16.31
N LEU A 429 6.13 27.95 15.94
CA LEU A 429 7.30 28.77 16.23
C LEU A 429 6.96 29.84 17.28
N VAL A 430 7.69 29.84 18.40
CA VAL A 430 7.65 30.92 19.39
C VAL A 430 8.83 31.86 19.17
N VAL A 431 8.55 33.13 18.84
CA VAL A 431 9.58 34.14 18.62
C VAL A 431 9.87 34.88 19.93
N ASN A 432 11.12 34.82 20.40
CA ASN A 432 11.58 35.48 21.63
C ASN A 432 12.15 36.87 21.37
#